data_AF-A0A1E2SMT7-F1
#
_entry.id   AF-A0A1E2SMT7-F1
#
_cell.length_a   1.000
_cell.length_b   1.000
_cell.length_c   1.000
_cell.angle_alpha   90.00
_cell.angle_beta   90.00
_cell.angle_gamma   90.00
#
_symmetry.space_group_name_H-M   'P 1'
#
loop_
_entity.id
_entity.type
_entity.pdbx_description
1 polymer ?
#
loop_
_entity_poly.entity_id
_entity_poly.type
_entity_poly.pdbx_seq_one_letter_code
_entity_poly.pdbx_strand_id
1 'polypeptide(L)'
;MRFITPKEKAIVVAILVGVDLLLILLLDALNTQGGSIALSILQLVAWYLATRVFRGPGEPVRAARPWWRMTNRPLLSGVLGVGYGLLAVVNAGFSLAGYGSVSGVVSILVELVLAGLFLTSFWRLRALALLV
;
A
#
# COMPACT_ATOMS: atom_id res chain seq x y z
N MET A 1 8.28 -8.86 15.80
CA MET A 1 6.88 -8.74 16.29
C MET A 1 5.94 -9.18 15.17
N ARG A 2 4.77 -9.78 15.45
CA ARG A 2 3.75 -10.16 14.45
C ARG A 2 2.36 -9.82 15.00
N PHE A 3 1.49 -9.21 14.20
CA PHE A 3 0.17 -8.74 14.63
C PHE A 3 -0.91 -9.70 14.12
N ILE A 4 -1.70 -10.24 15.04
CA ILE A 4 -2.67 -11.30 14.76
C ILE A 4 -4.09 -10.75 14.91
N THR A 5 -4.35 -9.97 15.95
CA THR A 5 -5.70 -9.48 16.24
C THR A 5 -6.11 -8.38 15.25
N PRO A 6 -7.40 -8.28 14.88
CA PRO A 6 -7.89 -7.17 14.05
C PRO A 6 -7.61 -5.80 14.69
N LYS A 7 -7.71 -5.72 16.02
CA LYS A 7 -7.45 -4.50 16.80
C LYS A 7 -6.01 -4.01 16.61
N GLU A 8 -5.01 -4.88 16.78
CA GLU A 8 -3.60 -4.53 16.55
C GLU A 8 -3.35 -4.03 15.13
N LYS A 9 -3.90 -4.72 14.13
CA LYS A 9 -3.73 -4.34 12.72
C LYS A 9 -4.37 -2.99 12.44
N ALA A 10 -5.57 -2.74 12.98
CA ALA A 10 -6.26 -1.47 12.84
C ALA A 10 -5.46 -0.32 13.48
N ILE A 11 -4.87 -0.55 14.66
CA ILE A 11 -4.00 0.43 15.33
C ILE A 11 -2.78 0.74 14.45
N VAL A 12 -2.10 -0.27 13.91
CA VAL A 12 -0.94 -0.07 13.02
C VAL A 12 -1.34 0.70 11.77
N VAL A 13 -2.46 0.35 11.12
CA VAL A 13 -2.95 1.08 9.95
C VAL A 13 -3.31 2.52 10.30
N ALA A 14 -3.98 2.75 11.43
CA ALA A 14 -4.33 4.10 11.89
C ALA A 14 -3.10 4.95 12.19
N ILE A 15 -2.07 4.37 12.82
CA ILE A 15 -0.79 5.05 13.04
C ILE A 15 -0.11 5.36 11.71
N LEU A 16 -0.04 4.41 10.78
CA LEU A 16 0.56 4.63 9.47
C LEU A 16 -0.14 5.75 8.71
N VAL A 17 -1.48 5.75 8.68
CA VAL A 17 -2.28 6.81 8.05
C VAL A 17 -2.09 8.15 8.76
N GLY A 18 -2.10 8.17 10.11
CA GLY A 18 -1.89 9.40 10.87
C GLY A 18 -0.51 10.02 10.66
N VAL A 19 0.53 9.18 10.60
CA VAL A 19 1.90 9.60 10.26
C VAL A 19 1.95 10.11 8.82
N ASP A 20 1.30 9.44 7.87
CA ASP A 20 1.25 9.85 6.47
C ASP A 20 0.59 11.23 6.32
N LEU A 21 -0.57 11.44 6.94
CA LEU A 21 -1.27 12.73 6.95
C LEU A 21 -0.42 13.84 7.58
N LEU A 22 0.21 13.58 8.72
CA LEU A 22 1.08 14.55 9.39
C LEU A 22 2.26 14.94 8.49
N LEU A 23 2.90 13.94 7.86
CA LEU A 23 4.05 14.16 7.00
C LEU A 23 3.66 14.88 5.71
N ILE A 24 2.51 14.57 5.13
CA ILE A 24 1.96 15.32 3.98
C ILE A 24 1.81 16.79 4.36
N LEU A 25 1.12 17.10 5.46
CA LEU A 25 0.90 18.48 5.89
C LEU A 25 2.23 19.22 6.16
N LEU A 26 3.20 18.54 6.78
CA LEU A 26 4.50 19.11 7.09
C LEU A 26 5.33 19.38 5.82
N LEU A 27 5.37 18.42 4.88
CA LEU A 27 6.21 18.56 3.68
C LEU A 27 5.58 19.43 2.60
N ASP A 28 4.24 19.50 2.56
CA ASP A 28 3.51 20.46 1.74
C ASP A 28 3.78 21.90 2.22
N ALA A 29 3.79 22.13 3.53
CA ALA A 29 4.18 23.42 4.11
C ALA A 29 5.63 23.83 3.75
N LEU A 30 6.51 22.86 3.53
CA LEU A 30 7.91 23.09 3.12
C LEU A 30 8.09 23.16 1.58
N ASN A 31 7.05 22.84 0.81
CA ASN A 31 7.03 22.84 -0.66
C ASN A 31 8.24 22.12 -1.31
N THR A 32 8.69 21.01 -0.71
CA THR A 32 9.87 20.29 -1.21
C THR A 32 9.48 19.10 -2.08
N GLN A 33 9.94 19.08 -3.33
CA GLN A 33 9.77 17.91 -4.20
C GLN A 33 10.48 16.67 -3.62
N GLY A 34 11.69 16.86 -3.06
CA GLY A 34 12.45 15.78 -2.43
C GLY A 34 11.72 15.14 -1.25
N GLY A 35 11.06 15.95 -0.41
CA GLY A 35 10.25 15.44 0.70
C GLY A 35 9.08 14.59 0.21
N SER A 36 8.34 15.08 -0.78
CA SER A 36 7.21 14.35 -1.37
C SER A 36 7.61 13.01 -2.00
N ILE A 37 8.77 12.98 -2.67
CA ILE A 37 9.36 11.75 -3.23
C ILE A 37 9.70 10.76 -2.10
N ALA A 38 10.37 11.24 -1.05
CA ALA A 38 10.75 10.40 0.09
C ALA A 38 9.52 9.80 0.79
N LEU A 39 8.44 10.56 0.95
CA LEU A 39 7.19 10.05 1.52
C LEU A 39 6.55 8.98 0.66
N SER A 40 6.47 9.19 -0.65
CA SER A 40 5.90 8.19 -1.57
C SER A 40 6.65 6.86 -1.45
N ILE A 41 7.98 6.90 -1.42
CA ILE A 41 8.81 5.71 -1.24
C ILE A 41 8.61 5.09 0.15
N LEU A 42 8.57 5.92 1.19
CA LEU A 42 8.36 5.45 2.57
C LEU A 42 6.99 4.76 2.72
N GLN A 43 5.95 5.30 2.09
CA GLN A 43 4.60 4.74 2.08
C GLN A 43 4.58 3.36 1.42
N LEU A 44 5.22 3.21 0.24
CA LEU A 44 5.39 1.92 -0.43
C LEU A 44 6.05 0.89 0.49
N VAL A 45 7.18 1.28 1.10
CA VAL A 45 7.95 0.41 2.01
C VAL A 45 7.15 0.07 3.26
N ALA A 46 6.48 1.04 3.86
CA ALA A 46 5.67 0.85 5.05
C ALA A 46 4.51 -0.13 4.81
N TRP A 47 3.77 0.03 3.71
CA TRP A 47 2.71 -0.91 3.34
C TRP A 47 3.27 -2.31 3.07
N TYR A 48 4.37 -2.39 2.31
CA TYR A 48 5.02 -3.67 2.06
C TYR A 48 5.43 -4.34 3.37
N LEU A 49 6.10 -3.64 4.29
CA LEU A 49 6.53 -4.20 5.58
C LEU A 49 5.35 -4.55 6.48
N ALA A 50 4.32 -3.70 6.58
CA ALA A 50 3.12 -3.98 7.36
C ALA A 50 2.47 -5.31 6.93
N THR A 51 2.39 -5.55 5.62
CA THR A 51 1.86 -6.82 5.08
C THR A 51 2.70 -8.04 5.46
N ARG A 52 4.02 -7.87 5.68
CA ARG A 52 4.92 -8.94 6.16
C ARG A 52 4.78 -9.22 7.64
N VAL A 53 4.29 -8.27 8.42
CA VAL A 53 4.13 -8.42 9.87
C VAL A 53 2.72 -8.89 10.24
N PHE A 54 1.70 -8.54 9.47
CA PHE A 54 0.33 -8.96 9.70
C PHE A 54 0.12 -10.45 9.39
N ARG A 55 -0.55 -11.17 10.30
CA ARG A 55 -0.89 -12.59 10.12
C ARG A 55 -2.38 -12.81 10.19
N GLY A 56 -2.92 -13.53 9.20
CA GLY A 56 -4.32 -13.92 9.18
C GLY A 56 -4.61 -15.14 10.07
N PRO A 57 -5.90 -15.45 10.34
CA PRO A 57 -6.29 -16.66 11.04
C PRO A 57 -5.75 -17.91 10.32
N GLY A 58 -5.15 -18.83 11.06
CA GLY A 58 -4.59 -20.08 10.52
C GLY A 58 -3.28 -19.92 9.72
N GLU A 59 -2.75 -18.70 9.54
CA GLU A 59 -1.46 -18.54 8.88
C GLU A 59 -0.29 -18.88 9.82
N PRO A 60 0.71 -19.67 9.36
CA PRO A 60 1.86 -20.01 10.17
C PRO A 60 2.66 -18.76 10.59
N VAL A 61 2.83 -18.61 11.91
CA VAL A 61 3.48 -17.44 12.54
C VAL A 61 5.01 -17.54 12.51
N ARG A 62 5.63 -18.64 12.08
CA ARG A 62 7.08 -18.71 11.86
C ARG A 62 7.50 -18.63 10.40
N ALA A 63 6.71 -19.22 9.49
CA ALA A 63 7.02 -19.21 8.08
C ALA A 63 7.10 -17.78 7.50
N ALA A 64 8.00 -17.60 6.53
CA ALA A 64 8.05 -16.42 5.70
C ALA A 64 6.87 -16.45 4.72
N ARG A 65 6.16 -15.33 4.59
CA ARG A 65 5.06 -15.24 3.63
C ARG A 65 5.65 -15.06 2.22
N PRO A 66 5.14 -15.75 1.18
CA PRO A 66 5.58 -15.52 -0.19
C PRO A 66 5.56 -14.03 -0.56
N TRP A 67 6.56 -13.57 -1.30
CA TRP A 67 6.73 -12.16 -1.66
C TRP A 67 5.51 -11.57 -2.39
N TRP A 68 4.73 -12.38 -3.10
CA TRP A 68 3.54 -11.91 -3.82
C TRP A 68 2.31 -11.70 -2.91
N ARG A 69 2.29 -12.28 -1.70
CA ARG A 69 1.10 -12.33 -0.84
C ARG A 69 1.05 -11.13 0.10
N MET A 70 0.38 -10.06 -0.33
CA MET A 70 0.20 -8.83 0.46
C MET A 70 -0.83 -9.04 1.58
N THR A 71 -1.89 -9.81 1.38
CA THR A 71 -2.87 -10.07 2.44
C THR A 71 -3.21 -11.55 2.55
N ASN A 72 -4.01 -11.91 3.57
CA ASN A 72 -4.58 -13.25 3.70
C ASN A 72 -5.99 -13.36 3.08
N ARG A 73 -6.58 -12.25 2.60
CA ARG A 73 -7.97 -12.21 2.14
C ARG A 73 -8.01 -11.69 0.71
N PRO A 74 -8.47 -12.49 -0.28
CA PRO A 74 -8.48 -12.06 -1.67
C PRO A 74 -9.25 -10.74 -1.83
N LEU A 75 -10.48 -10.64 -1.34
CA LEU A 75 -11.29 -9.41 -1.46
C LEU A 75 -10.58 -8.16 -0.94
N LEU A 76 -9.90 -8.24 0.20
CA LEU A 76 -9.14 -7.10 0.74
C LEU A 76 -7.99 -6.69 -0.18
N SER A 77 -7.22 -7.67 -0.68
CA SER A 77 -6.19 -7.40 -1.69
C SER A 77 -6.78 -6.79 -2.97
N GLY A 78 -7.96 -7.25 -3.41
CA GLY A 78 -8.63 -6.71 -4.60
C GLY A 78 -9.04 -5.25 -4.40
N VAL A 79 -9.69 -4.93 -3.28
CA VAL A 79 -10.14 -3.57 -2.95
C VAL A 79 -8.96 -2.61 -2.84
N LEU A 80 -7.89 -2.99 -2.14
CA LEU A 80 -6.69 -2.15 -2.03
C LEU A 80 -6.00 -1.98 -3.39
N GLY A 81 -5.92 -3.05 -4.19
CA GLY A 81 -5.34 -3.01 -5.53
C GLY A 81 -6.07 -2.05 -6.46
N VAL A 82 -7.41 -2.14 -6.50
CA VAL A 82 -8.25 -1.21 -7.27
C VAL A 82 -8.16 0.21 -6.72
N GLY A 83 -8.17 0.38 -5.40
CA GLY A 83 -8.06 1.70 -4.76
C GLY A 83 -6.79 2.44 -5.16
N TYR A 84 -5.63 1.79 -5.06
CA TYR A 84 -4.36 2.37 -5.52
C TYR A 84 -4.32 2.58 -7.04
N GLY A 85 -4.92 1.68 -7.82
CA GLY A 85 -5.03 1.86 -9.27
C GLY A 85 -5.86 3.09 -9.66
N LEU A 86 -6.97 3.33 -8.96
CA LEU A 86 -7.81 4.52 -9.16
C LEU A 86 -7.09 5.80 -8.74
N LEU A 87 -6.36 5.79 -7.63
CA LEU A 87 -5.53 6.93 -7.21
C LEU A 87 -4.49 7.28 -8.28
N ALA A 88 -3.79 6.28 -8.82
CA ALA A 88 -2.83 6.48 -9.91
C ALA A 88 -3.46 7.11 -11.14
N VAL A 89 -4.66 6.67 -11.54
CA VAL A 89 -5.40 7.24 -12.67
C VAL A 89 -5.79 8.69 -12.40
N VAL A 90 -6.29 8.99 -11.20
CA VAL A 90 -6.67 10.36 -10.81
C VAL A 90 -5.45 11.28 -10.82
N ASN A 91 -4.34 10.86 -10.21
CA ASN A 91 -3.10 11.64 -10.18
C ASN A 91 -2.49 11.82 -11.57
N ALA A 92 -2.55 10.79 -12.43
CA ALA A 92 -2.16 10.93 -13.83
C ALA A 92 -3.03 11.95 -14.56
N GLY A 93 -4.35 11.94 -14.32
CA GLY A 93 -5.28 12.93 -14.87
C GLY A 93 -4.93 14.37 -14.46
N PHE A 94 -4.65 14.61 -13.18
CA PHE A 94 -4.20 15.91 -12.70
C PHE A 94 -2.86 16.33 -13.32
N SER A 95 -1.91 15.40 -13.44
CA SER A 95 -0.62 15.66 -14.08
C SER A 95 -0.78 16.11 -15.53
N LEU A 96 -1.63 15.41 -16.30
CA LEU A 96 -1.96 15.75 -17.68
C LEU A 96 -2.73 17.08 -17.82
N ALA A 97 -3.48 17.49 -16.79
CA ALA A 97 -4.18 18.77 -16.73
C ALA A 97 -3.28 19.97 -16.38
N GLY A 98 -1.96 19.77 -16.27
CA GLY A 98 -0.99 20.84 -16.00
C GLY A 98 -0.52 20.94 -14.55
N TYR A 99 -0.98 20.05 -13.65
CA TYR A 99 -0.51 19.97 -12.26
C TYR A 99 0.65 18.98 -12.07
N GLY A 100 1.31 18.60 -13.16
CA GLY A 100 2.39 17.61 -13.17
C GLY A 100 3.66 18.10 -12.47
N SER A 101 4.32 17.18 -11.77
CA SER A 101 5.62 17.41 -11.13
C SER A 101 6.42 16.11 -11.10
N VAL A 102 7.74 16.21 -10.89
CA VAL A 102 8.60 15.02 -10.73
C VAL A 102 8.15 14.19 -9.53
N SER A 103 7.81 14.83 -8.42
CA SER A 103 7.27 14.13 -7.25
C SER A 103 5.94 13.46 -7.56
N GLY A 104 5.04 14.12 -8.30
CA GLY A 104 3.77 13.54 -8.74
C GLY A 104 3.96 12.29 -9.61
N VAL A 105 4.92 12.29 -10.54
CA VAL A 105 5.27 11.10 -11.33
C VAL A 105 5.73 9.95 -10.44
N VAL A 106 6.59 10.24 -9.44
CA VAL A 106 7.03 9.21 -8.49
C VAL A 106 5.85 8.66 -7.67
N SER A 107 4.95 9.51 -7.19
CA SER A 107 3.76 9.09 -6.46
C SER A 107 2.87 8.17 -7.31
N ILE A 108 2.62 8.52 -8.58
CA ILE A 108 1.87 7.67 -9.52
C ILE A 108 2.55 6.30 -9.69
N LEU A 109 3.87 6.28 -9.86
CA LEU A 109 4.61 5.01 -9.98
C LEU A 109 4.50 4.15 -8.72
N VAL A 110 4.59 4.76 -7.54
CA VAL A 110 4.40 4.08 -6.25
C VAL A 110 3.00 3.48 -6.15
N GLU A 111 1.97 4.26 -6.49
CA GLU A 111 0.57 3.81 -6.47
C GLU A 111 0.35 2.63 -7.41
N LEU A 112 0.90 2.70 -8.63
CA LEU A 112 0.86 1.59 -9.60
C LEU A 112 1.58 0.34 -9.08
N VAL A 113 2.72 0.48 -8.41
CA VAL A 113 3.43 -0.64 -7.79
C VAL A 113 2.60 -1.27 -6.68
N LEU A 114 2.02 -0.47 -5.78
CA LEU A 114 1.13 -0.96 -4.73
C LEU A 114 -0.08 -1.66 -5.32
N ALA A 115 -0.73 -1.05 -6.31
CA ALA A 115 -1.84 -1.64 -7.05
C ALA A 115 -1.45 -3.01 -7.62
N GLY A 116 -0.32 -3.08 -8.34
CA GLY A 116 0.19 -4.31 -8.94
C GLY A 116 0.47 -5.41 -7.90
N LEU A 117 1.10 -5.07 -6.77
CA LEU A 117 1.36 -6.01 -5.69
C LEU A 117 0.06 -6.56 -5.07
N PHE A 118 -0.91 -5.68 -4.78
CA PHE A 118 -2.19 -6.08 -4.21
C PHE A 118 -3.04 -6.88 -5.21
N LEU A 119 -3.11 -6.50 -6.48
CA LEU A 119 -3.81 -7.25 -7.52
C LEU A 119 -3.15 -8.62 -7.78
N THR A 120 -1.82 -8.68 -7.81
CA THR A 120 -1.09 -9.97 -7.90
C THR A 120 -1.45 -10.88 -6.72
N SER A 121 -1.51 -10.32 -5.51
CA SER A 121 -1.96 -11.04 -4.32
C SER A 121 -3.41 -11.51 -4.46
N PHE A 122 -4.32 -10.68 -4.99
CA PHE A 122 -5.72 -11.03 -5.21
C PHE A 122 -5.87 -12.23 -6.16
N TRP A 123 -5.26 -12.15 -7.34
CA TRP A 123 -5.37 -13.18 -8.36
C TRP A 123 -4.82 -14.52 -7.88
N ARG A 124 -3.64 -14.52 -7.25
CA ARG A 124 -3.04 -15.75 -6.72
C ARG A 124 -3.83 -16.35 -5.56
N LEU A 125 -4.38 -15.53 -4.65
CA LEU A 125 -5.24 -16.03 -3.58
C LEU A 125 -6.55 -16.61 -4.11
N ARG A 126 -7.16 -15.97 -5.11
CA ARG A 126 -8.37 -16.49 -5.76
C ARG A 126 -8.10 -17.82 -6.46
N ALA A 127 -7.00 -17.91 -7.20
CA ALA A 127 -6.61 -19.15 -7.86
C ALA A 127 -6.43 -20.30 -6.85
N LEU A 128 -5.76 -20.04 -5.72
CA LEU A 128 -5.59 -21.03 -4.65
C LEU A 128 -6.91 -21.43 -3.98
N ALA A 129 -7.86 -20.50 -3.82
CA ALA A 129 -9.16 -20.79 -3.23
C ALA A 129 -10.07 -21.65 -4.12
N LEU A 130 -9.82 -21.70 -5.43
CA LEU A 130 -10.57 -22.55 -6.38
C LEU A 130 -10.02 -23.98 -6.44
N LEU A 131 -8.84 -24.25 -5.87
CA LEU A 131 -8.18 -25.56 -5.89
C LEU A 131 -8.43 -26.38 -4.62
N VAL A 132 -9.17 -25.83 -3.65
CA VAL A 132 -9.50 -26.45 -2.35
C VAL A 132 -11.00 -26.69 -2.30
#